data_AF-A0A517Q7U0-F1
#
_entry.id   AF-A0A517Q7U0-F1
#
_cell.length_a   1.000
_cell.length_b   1.000
_cell.length_c   1.000
_cell.angle_alpha   90.00
_cell.angle_beta   90.00
_cell.angle_gamma   90.00
#
_symmetry.space_group_name_H-M   'P 1'
#
loop_
_entity.id
_entity.type
_entity.pdbx_description
1 polymer ?
#
loop_
_entity_poly.entity_id
_entity_poly.type
_entity_poly.pdbx_seq_one_letter_code
_entity_poly.pdbx_strand_id
1 'polypeptide(L)'
;MSGSPCPPVRRWPVPVLLALSVALSACGQTTEPRSTAAASEPTGKQLSSKSEQQPTSTETSLALFEKRILPLLQSPKPSSCAECHLSGVDLKDYIRPTQQETFSSLVAAGMIDVQQPDESKLLKFISRRPPQPGLITEKVRQQEYAAFRAWIQTAVKDPQLLSSKSKGAPIGPQLPDEVIRHARQDRVLASFIENIWTEVGRCAACHSPDRNQKQVKKHGDQVSWIKLNDPRATLNYMLEADLINTKQPAQSLLLRKPTLQVEHGGGQKMVVGDRSYKQFRRFIDDYAAIVQGKYSQAKQLPKQDNEVSVVTDIWLKLEGVPAKFDKQLLQIDLYRATDAGWSPYRVATSDRPIFGPKNLWQHSLSLTAPRDSKWAQEIKNKQLPPGRYLLKLYIDRRGKLQQDYTAELNDEDFVGQVEIESRWRPGYGAMTKAKFPTP
;
A
#
# COMPACT_ATOMS: atom_id res chain seq x y z
N MET A 1 -7.46 0.56 25.20
CA MET A 1 -8.27 0.85 24.00
C MET A 1 -9.64 0.19 24.17
N SER A 2 -10.65 0.94 24.59
CA SER A 2 -12.02 0.46 24.72
C SER A 2 -12.68 0.45 23.33
N GLY A 3 -12.78 -0.72 22.72
CA GLY A 3 -13.48 -0.89 21.44
C GLY A 3 -14.95 -0.51 21.60
N SER A 4 -15.39 0.52 20.89
CA SER A 4 -16.81 0.86 20.80
C SER A 4 -17.56 -0.22 20.01
N PRO A 5 -18.72 -0.72 20.46
CA PRO A 5 -19.49 -1.71 19.73
C PRO A 5 -20.07 -1.12 18.43
N CYS A 6 -20.08 -1.91 17.35
CA CYS A 6 -20.75 -1.53 16.11
C CYS A 6 -22.26 -1.34 16.36
N PRO A 7 -22.89 -0.27 15.82
CA PRO A 7 -24.34 -0.11 15.90
C PRO A 7 -25.05 -1.19 15.06
N PRO A 8 -26.26 -1.63 15.46
CA PRO A 8 -27.03 -2.62 14.72
C PRO A 8 -27.47 -2.10 13.35
N VAL A 9 -27.35 -2.94 12.33
CA VAL A 9 -27.79 -2.67 10.95
C VAL A 9 -29.32 -2.71 10.91
N ARG A 10 -29.96 -1.56 10.69
CA ARG A 10 -31.39 -1.52 10.34
C ARG A 10 -31.57 -2.05 8.92
N ARG A 11 -32.38 -3.10 8.76
CA ARG A 11 -32.80 -3.63 7.45
C ARG A 11 -33.76 -2.64 6.79
N TRP A 12 -33.44 -2.22 5.58
CA TRP A 12 -34.34 -1.47 4.71
C TRP A 12 -35.11 -2.46 3.82
N PRO A 13 -36.37 -2.18 3.45
CA PRO A 13 -37.11 -3.01 2.51
C PRO A 13 -36.49 -2.88 1.11
N VAL A 14 -36.11 -4.01 0.53
CA VAL A 14 -35.64 -4.13 -0.86
C VAL A 14 -36.87 -4.22 -1.77
N PRO A 15 -36.96 -3.45 -2.86
CA PRO A 15 -38.01 -3.63 -3.84
C PRO A 15 -37.75 -4.92 -4.64
N VAL A 16 -38.76 -5.78 -4.71
CA VAL A 16 -38.77 -7.02 -5.50
C VAL A 16 -38.73 -6.67 -6.98
N LEU A 17 -37.65 -7.01 -7.66
CA LEU A 17 -37.54 -7.02 -9.12
C LEU A 17 -37.73 -8.45 -9.61
N LEU A 18 -38.79 -8.67 -10.40
CA LEU A 18 -39.05 -9.91 -11.13
C LEU A 18 -37.86 -10.24 -12.04
N ALA A 19 -37.29 -11.42 -11.88
CA ALA A 19 -36.34 -12.01 -12.83
C ALA A 19 -37.07 -13.03 -13.71
N LEU A 20 -37.02 -12.80 -15.03
CA LEU A 20 -37.39 -13.78 -16.05
C LEU A 20 -36.46 -15.00 -15.95
N SER A 21 -37.04 -16.18 -15.89
CA SER A 21 -36.35 -17.47 -15.90
C SER A 21 -36.04 -17.91 -17.33
N VAL A 22 -34.79 -18.27 -17.61
CA VAL A 22 -34.44 -19.15 -18.74
C VAL A 22 -33.76 -20.37 -18.15
N ALA A 23 -34.41 -21.52 -18.32
CA ALA A 23 -33.94 -22.82 -17.93
C ALA A 23 -33.02 -23.41 -19.02
N LEU A 24 -31.89 -24.01 -18.63
CA LEU A 24 -31.26 -25.10 -19.39
C LEU A 24 -30.54 -26.07 -18.43
N SER A 25 -30.85 -27.35 -18.65
CA SER A 25 -30.43 -28.64 -18.06
C SER A 25 -28.92 -28.83 -17.85
N ALA A 26 -28.47 -29.44 -16.74
CA ALA A 26 -28.10 -30.87 -16.53
C ALA A 26 -26.90 -31.33 -17.41
N CYS A 27 -25.85 -32.03 -16.97
CA CYS A 27 -25.70 -33.14 -16.01
C CYS A 27 -24.23 -33.26 -15.53
N GLY A 28 -24.01 -34.00 -14.43
CA GLY A 28 -22.79 -34.83 -14.30
C GLY A 28 -22.13 -34.82 -12.93
N GLN A 29 -22.61 -35.69 -12.04
CA GLN A 29 -21.93 -36.13 -10.82
C GLN A 29 -20.95 -37.26 -11.16
N THR A 30 -19.76 -37.25 -10.58
CA THR A 30 -19.04 -38.47 -10.18
C THR A 30 -18.33 -38.22 -8.86
N THR A 31 -18.87 -38.83 -7.82
CA THR A 31 -18.27 -39.11 -6.52
C THR A 31 -17.32 -40.29 -6.64
N GLU A 32 -16.14 -40.24 -6.02
CA GLU A 32 -15.57 -41.41 -5.33
C GLU A 32 -14.78 -40.99 -4.07
N PRO A 33 -14.89 -41.77 -2.97
CA PRO A 33 -14.18 -41.54 -1.71
C PRO A 33 -13.02 -42.53 -1.53
N ARG A 34 -12.01 -42.17 -0.71
CA ARG A 34 -11.09 -43.04 0.07
C ARG A 34 -9.87 -42.20 0.47
N SER A 35 -9.14 -42.42 1.56
CA SER A 35 -9.25 -43.32 2.71
C SER A 35 -8.21 -42.77 3.71
N THR A 36 -8.56 -42.71 4.98
CA THR A 36 -7.60 -42.64 6.09
C THR A 36 -6.81 -43.94 6.18
N ALA A 37 -5.49 -43.88 6.37
CA ALA A 37 -4.73 -44.84 7.17
C ALA A 37 -3.30 -44.33 7.41
N ALA A 38 -2.99 -44.16 8.69
CA ALA A 38 -1.63 -44.16 9.21
C ALA A 38 -1.10 -45.60 9.29
N ALA A 39 0.20 -45.80 9.10
CA ALA A 39 1.07 -46.57 9.99
C ALA A 39 2.41 -46.93 9.34
N SER A 40 3.42 -46.96 10.22
CA SER A 40 4.61 -47.81 10.23
C SER A 40 5.73 -47.57 9.23
N GLU A 41 6.84 -47.11 9.81
CA GLU A 41 8.22 -47.32 9.38
C GLU A 41 8.52 -48.80 9.07
N PRO A 42 9.47 -49.03 8.16
CA PRO A 42 10.47 -50.05 8.44
C PRO A 42 11.90 -49.52 8.26
N THR A 43 12.68 -49.98 9.22
CA THR A 43 14.11 -49.93 9.43
C THR A 43 14.93 -50.39 8.23
N GLY A 44 16.04 -49.70 8.00
CA GLY A 44 17.33 -50.30 7.61
C GLY A 44 17.48 -50.79 6.17
N LYS A 45 18.12 -49.99 5.33
CA LYS A 45 18.98 -50.50 4.24
C LYS A 45 20.19 -49.60 4.02
N GLN A 46 21.35 -50.25 4.07
CA GLN A 46 22.69 -49.73 3.82
C GLN A 46 22.74 -48.85 2.56
N LEU A 47 23.18 -47.61 2.74
CA LEU A 47 23.61 -46.75 1.65
C LEU A 47 25.02 -47.17 1.21
N SER A 48 25.08 -47.91 0.10
CA SER A 48 26.26 -47.98 -0.75
C SER A 48 26.71 -46.56 -1.10
N SER A 49 27.98 -46.29 -0.81
CA SER A 49 28.72 -45.10 -1.21
C SER A 49 28.60 -44.88 -2.72
N LYS A 50 27.75 -43.93 -3.13
CA LYS A 50 27.76 -43.37 -4.48
C LYS A 50 29.03 -42.52 -4.60
N SER A 51 29.96 -43.04 -5.38
CA SER A 51 31.13 -42.34 -5.90
C SER A 51 30.72 -40.96 -6.41
N GLU A 52 31.29 -39.94 -5.77
CA GLU A 52 31.29 -38.55 -6.18
C GLU A 52 31.98 -38.46 -7.54
N GLN A 53 31.18 -38.33 -8.60
CA GLN A 53 31.71 -37.97 -9.91
C GLN A 53 32.24 -36.54 -9.84
N GLN A 54 33.56 -36.42 -9.88
CA GLN A 54 34.25 -35.16 -10.15
C GLN A 54 33.74 -34.55 -11.47
N PRO A 55 33.52 -33.23 -11.55
CA PRO A 55 33.09 -32.57 -12.78
C PRO A 55 34.26 -32.45 -13.75
N THR A 56 34.35 -33.37 -14.70
CA THR A 56 35.29 -33.34 -15.83
C THR A 56 34.68 -32.67 -17.05
N SER A 57 34.60 -31.33 -17.03
CA SER A 57 34.72 -30.46 -18.20
C SER A 57 34.75 -29.01 -17.72
N THR A 58 35.83 -28.27 -17.99
CA THR A 58 35.90 -26.83 -17.71
C THR A 58 34.93 -26.11 -18.66
N GLU A 59 33.69 -25.88 -18.21
CA GLU A 59 32.65 -25.16 -18.96
C GLU A 59 33.20 -23.76 -19.32
N THR A 60 33.20 -23.40 -20.61
CA THR A 60 33.74 -22.11 -21.07
C THR A 60 32.88 -20.95 -20.56
N SER A 61 33.43 -19.74 -20.52
CA SER A 61 32.68 -18.52 -20.15
C SER A 61 31.43 -18.40 -21.01
N LEU A 62 31.57 -18.56 -22.33
CA LEU A 62 30.47 -18.47 -23.29
C LEU A 62 29.38 -19.52 -23.02
N ALA A 63 29.77 -20.77 -22.78
CA ALA A 63 28.82 -21.83 -22.45
C ALA A 63 28.04 -21.52 -21.15
N LEU A 64 28.71 -20.98 -20.12
CA LEU A 64 28.06 -20.51 -18.89
C LEU A 64 27.10 -19.36 -19.15
N PHE A 65 27.49 -18.39 -19.98
CA PHE A 65 26.65 -17.25 -20.34
C PHE A 65 25.36 -17.71 -21.03
N GLU A 66 25.48 -18.47 -22.11
CA GLU A 66 24.34 -18.93 -22.92
C GLU A 66 23.39 -19.83 -22.12
N LYS A 67 23.93 -20.70 -21.27
CA LYS A 67 23.14 -21.67 -20.51
C LYS A 67 22.52 -21.11 -19.23
N ARG A 68 23.16 -20.13 -18.58
CA ARG A 68 22.76 -19.68 -17.23
C ARG A 68 22.41 -18.21 -17.13
N ILE A 69 23.01 -17.33 -17.93
CA ILE A 69 22.79 -15.87 -17.85
C ILE A 69 21.76 -15.43 -18.88
N LEU A 70 21.94 -15.80 -20.14
CA LEU A 70 21.06 -15.40 -21.23
C LEU A 70 19.57 -15.78 -21.00
N PRO A 71 19.23 -16.94 -20.40
CA PRO A 71 17.83 -17.26 -20.11
C PRO A 71 17.18 -16.29 -19.11
N LEU A 72 17.96 -15.63 -18.24
CA LEU A 72 17.43 -14.62 -17.32
C LEU A 72 16.94 -13.37 -18.04
N LEU A 73 17.56 -13.01 -19.18
CA LEU A 73 17.14 -11.88 -20.01
C LEU A 73 15.71 -12.06 -20.57
N GLN A 74 15.33 -13.32 -20.83
CA GLN A 74 14.03 -13.69 -21.42
C GLN A 74 13.02 -14.18 -20.38
N SER A 75 13.43 -14.31 -19.12
CA SER A 75 12.58 -14.85 -18.07
C SER A 75 11.40 -13.91 -17.80
N PRO A 76 10.15 -14.42 -17.81
CA PRO A 76 9.00 -13.64 -17.36
C PRO A 76 8.90 -13.60 -15.82
N LYS A 77 9.72 -14.39 -15.11
CA LYS A 77 9.71 -14.46 -13.65
C LYS A 77 10.45 -13.25 -13.07
N PRO A 78 9.97 -12.69 -11.95
CA PRO A 78 10.68 -11.61 -11.27
C PRO A 78 12.03 -12.10 -10.73
N SER A 79 13.04 -11.25 -10.77
CA SER A 79 14.39 -11.53 -10.27
C SER A 79 14.57 -11.14 -8.80
N SER A 80 15.72 -11.45 -8.20
CA SER A 80 16.09 -10.94 -6.86
C SER A 80 15.99 -9.41 -6.71
N CYS A 81 16.18 -8.65 -7.80
CA CYS A 81 16.05 -7.18 -7.78
C CYS A 81 14.62 -6.72 -7.45
N ALA A 82 13.61 -7.52 -7.84
CA ALA A 82 12.20 -7.22 -7.61
C ALA A 82 11.78 -7.33 -6.12
N GLU A 83 12.62 -7.91 -5.27
CA GLU A 83 12.37 -7.92 -3.82
C GLU A 83 12.53 -6.56 -3.16
N CYS A 84 13.35 -5.68 -3.73
CA CYS A 84 13.54 -4.34 -3.19
C CYS A 84 12.79 -3.29 -4.02
N HIS A 85 12.60 -3.56 -5.32
CA HIS A 85 12.04 -2.63 -6.29
C HIS A 85 10.75 -3.20 -6.89
N LEU A 86 9.61 -2.52 -6.73
CA LEU A 86 8.35 -2.96 -7.32
C LEU A 86 8.31 -2.78 -8.84
N SER A 87 9.09 -1.85 -9.37
CA SER A 87 9.18 -1.57 -10.79
C SER A 87 10.51 -0.90 -11.13
N GLY A 88 10.89 -0.96 -12.41
CA GLY A 88 11.94 -0.12 -12.95
C GLY A 88 13.38 -0.56 -12.67
N VAL A 89 13.56 -1.63 -11.90
CA VAL A 89 14.86 -2.30 -11.70
C VAL A 89 14.64 -3.80 -11.78
N ASP A 90 15.33 -4.43 -12.73
CA ASP A 90 15.31 -5.88 -12.93
C ASP A 90 16.74 -6.37 -13.19
N LEU A 91 16.99 -7.66 -12.92
CA LEU A 91 18.29 -8.26 -13.17
C LEU A 91 18.60 -8.31 -14.67
N LYS A 92 17.57 -8.42 -15.52
CA LYS A 92 17.73 -8.37 -16.98
C LYS A 92 18.27 -7.04 -17.50
N ASP A 93 18.11 -5.95 -16.75
CA ASP A 93 18.68 -4.64 -17.12
C ASP A 93 20.23 -4.68 -17.11
N TYR A 94 20.80 -5.71 -16.47
CA TYR A 94 22.23 -5.99 -16.38
C TYR A 94 22.73 -7.04 -17.37
N ILE A 95 21.90 -7.43 -18.35
CA ILE A 95 22.23 -8.45 -19.34
C ILE A 95 22.04 -7.88 -20.75
N ARG A 96 23.02 -8.07 -21.64
CA ARG A 96 22.95 -7.75 -23.07
C ARG A 96 22.81 -9.04 -23.88
N PRO A 97 22.43 -8.97 -25.18
CA PRO A 97 22.24 -10.17 -26.00
C PRO A 97 23.48 -11.08 -26.11
N THR A 98 24.68 -10.51 -25.99
CA THR A 98 25.93 -11.27 -26.08
C THR A 98 26.77 -11.23 -24.80
N GLN A 99 27.62 -12.24 -24.60
CA GLN A 99 28.58 -12.27 -23.48
C GLN A 99 29.52 -11.06 -23.52
N GLN A 100 30.04 -10.73 -24.71
CA GLN A 100 31.02 -9.68 -24.88
C GLN A 100 30.46 -8.31 -24.51
N GLU A 101 29.24 -7.99 -24.96
CA GLU A 101 28.54 -6.75 -24.62
C GLU A 101 28.20 -6.72 -23.13
N THR A 102 27.71 -7.83 -22.57
CA THR A 102 27.35 -7.89 -21.14
C THR A 102 28.57 -7.67 -20.25
N PHE A 103 29.64 -8.45 -20.48
CA PHE A 103 30.85 -8.39 -19.67
C PHE A 103 31.50 -7.00 -19.75
N SER A 104 31.77 -6.50 -20.96
CA SER A 104 32.44 -5.21 -21.13
C SER A 104 31.61 -4.05 -20.57
N SER A 105 30.29 -4.10 -20.69
CA SER A 105 29.41 -3.08 -20.10
C SER A 105 29.39 -3.14 -18.57
N LEU A 106 29.33 -4.34 -17.98
CA LEU A 106 29.34 -4.50 -16.52
C LEU A 106 30.69 -4.08 -15.91
N VAL A 107 31.81 -4.38 -16.56
CA VAL A 107 33.13 -3.89 -16.15
C VAL A 107 33.19 -2.37 -16.26
N ALA A 108 32.76 -1.79 -17.39
CA ALA A 108 32.74 -0.34 -17.58
C ALA A 108 31.85 0.40 -16.56
N ALA A 109 30.78 -0.23 -16.10
CA ALA A 109 29.89 0.30 -15.06
C ALA A 109 30.38 0.03 -13.62
N GLY A 110 31.54 -0.61 -13.44
CA GLY A 110 32.06 -0.99 -12.11
C GLY A 110 31.20 -2.02 -11.39
N MET A 111 30.44 -2.83 -12.13
CA MET A 111 29.60 -3.90 -11.58
C MET A 111 30.35 -5.23 -11.40
N ILE A 112 31.36 -5.48 -12.25
CA ILE A 112 32.29 -6.60 -12.13
C ILE A 112 33.66 -6.06 -11.69
N ASP A 113 34.21 -6.68 -10.66
CA ASP A 113 35.61 -6.48 -10.27
C ASP A 113 36.47 -7.56 -10.94
N VAL A 114 37.33 -7.15 -11.87
CA VAL A 114 38.18 -8.08 -12.64
C VAL A 114 39.33 -8.66 -11.81
N GLN A 115 39.72 -8.00 -10.73
CA GLN A 115 40.80 -8.45 -9.85
C GLN A 115 40.25 -9.37 -8.75
N GLN A 116 39.07 -9.04 -8.23
CA GLN A 116 38.38 -9.77 -7.18
C GLN A 116 36.97 -10.17 -7.65
N PRO A 117 36.84 -11.15 -8.58
CA PRO A 117 35.56 -11.49 -9.22
C PRO A 117 34.44 -11.81 -8.23
N ASP A 118 34.76 -12.43 -7.09
CA ASP A 118 33.80 -12.76 -6.03
C ASP A 118 33.30 -11.52 -5.25
N GLU A 119 34.04 -10.42 -5.27
CA GLU A 119 33.71 -9.16 -4.62
C GLU A 119 32.94 -8.19 -5.52
N SER A 120 32.60 -8.63 -6.74
CA SER A 120 31.83 -7.87 -7.73
C SER A 120 30.54 -7.29 -7.14
N LYS A 121 30.31 -6.00 -7.40
CA LYS A 121 29.12 -5.27 -6.90
C LYS A 121 27.80 -5.92 -7.34
N LEU A 122 27.75 -6.49 -8.54
CA LEU A 122 26.58 -7.23 -9.03
C LEU A 122 26.24 -8.42 -8.12
N LEU A 123 27.24 -9.19 -7.70
CA LEU A 123 27.04 -10.33 -6.79
C LEU A 123 26.55 -9.87 -5.42
N LYS A 124 27.08 -8.74 -4.92
CA LYS A 124 26.62 -8.09 -3.68
C LYS A 124 25.16 -7.61 -3.77
N PHE A 125 24.72 -7.19 -4.95
CA PHE A 125 23.34 -6.77 -5.19
C PHE A 125 22.38 -7.96 -5.25
N ILE A 126 22.75 -9.02 -5.98
CA ILE A 126 21.94 -10.25 -6.06
C ILE A 126 21.81 -10.90 -4.67
N SER A 127 22.87 -10.89 -3.87
CA SER A 127 22.84 -11.48 -2.52
C SER A 127 22.10 -10.64 -1.48
N ARG A 128 21.73 -9.40 -1.80
CA ARG A 128 21.07 -8.49 -0.85
C ARG A 128 19.70 -9.05 -0.47
N ARG A 129 19.36 -8.93 0.82
CA ARG A 129 18.09 -9.40 1.38
C ARG A 129 17.34 -8.25 2.03
N PRO A 130 16.02 -8.10 1.79
CA PRO A 130 15.20 -7.28 2.65
C PRO A 130 15.09 -7.94 4.05
N PRO A 131 14.82 -7.16 5.11
CA PRO A 131 14.65 -7.70 6.47
C PRO A 131 13.54 -8.75 6.60
N GLN A 132 12.56 -8.71 5.71
CA GLN A 132 11.48 -9.70 5.62
C GLN A 132 11.45 -10.24 4.18
N PRO A 133 11.56 -11.57 3.99
CA PRO A 133 11.61 -12.16 2.66
C PRO A 133 10.31 -11.89 1.89
N GLY A 134 10.45 -11.58 0.60
CA GLY A 134 9.34 -11.30 -0.30
C GLY A 134 8.89 -12.53 -1.10
N LEU A 135 8.32 -12.29 -2.29
CA LEU A 135 7.89 -13.35 -3.21
C LEU A 135 9.05 -14.12 -3.87
N ILE A 136 10.28 -13.59 -3.83
CA ILE A 136 11.45 -14.28 -4.36
C ILE A 136 11.98 -15.25 -3.31
N THR A 137 11.98 -16.53 -3.67
CA THR A 137 12.52 -17.57 -2.80
C THR A 137 14.04 -17.45 -2.68
N GLU A 138 14.59 -17.87 -1.54
CA GLU A 138 16.04 -18.01 -1.36
C GLU A 138 16.68 -18.88 -2.46
N LYS A 139 15.94 -19.87 -2.96
CA LYS A 139 16.36 -20.71 -4.09
C LYS A 139 16.61 -19.89 -5.37
N VAL A 140 15.73 -18.97 -5.74
CA VAL A 140 15.89 -18.14 -6.95
C VAL A 140 17.14 -17.25 -6.80
N ARG A 141 17.29 -16.59 -5.65
CA ARG A 141 18.45 -15.75 -5.37
C ARG A 141 19.76 -16.54 -5.45
N GLN A 142 19.80 -17.73 -4.85
CA GLN A 142 20.97 -18.60 -4.90
C GLN A 142 21.28 -19.05 -6.33
N GLN A 143 20.27 -19.35 -7.14
CA GLN A 143 20.44 -19.71 -8.55
C GLN A 143 21.02 -18.56 -9.37
N GLU A 144 20.47 -17.35 -9.23
CA GLU A 144 20.98 -16.13 -9.88
C GLU A 144 22.42 -15.85 -9.44
N TYR A 145 22.69 -15.86 -8.13
CA TYR A 145 24.02 -15.62 -7.59
C TYR A 145 25.03 -16.64 -8.12
N ALA A 146 24.70 -17.93 -8.07
CA ALA A 146 25.58 -19.00 -8.54
C ALA A 146 25.83 -18.92 -10.06
N ALA A 147 24.81 -18.57 -10.84
CA ALA A 147 24.93 -18.37 -12.28
C ALA A 147 25.91 -17.24 -12.60
N PHE A 148 25.69 -16.04 -12.03
CA PHE A 148 26.56 -14.89 -12.25
C PHE A 148 27.96 -15.11 -11.70
N ARG A 149 28.11 -15.69 -10.50
CA ARG A 149 29.43 -15.95 -9.91
C ARG A 149 30.26 -16.88 -10.77
N ALA A 150 29.71 -18.02 -11.18
CA ALA A 150 30.42 -18.98 -12.02
C ALA A 150 30.82 -18.36 -13.36
N TRP A 151 29.91 -17.61 -14.00
CA TRP A 151 30.20 -16.94 -15.25
C TRP A 151 31.30 -15.86 -15.10
N ILE A 152 31.20 -14.98 -14.10
CA ILE A 152 32.17 -13.91 -13.85
C ILE A 152 33.56 -14.51 -13.60
N GLN A 153 33.68 -15.53 -12.74
CA GLN A 153 34.96 -16.18 -12.42
C GLN A 153 35.67 -16.76 -13.66
N THR A 154 34.91 -17.26 -14.64
CA THR A 154 35.47 -17.78 -15.89
C THR A 154 35.72 -16.67 -16.91
N ALA A 155 34.82 -15.68 -17.00
CA ALA A 155 34.91 -14.57 -17.93
C ALA A 155 36.12 -13.66 -17.67
N VAL A 156 36.47 -13.40 -16.41
CA VAL A 156 37.67 -12.59 -16.08
C VAL A 156 39.00 -13.26 -16.45
N LYS A 157 38.98 -14.55 -16.82
CA LYS A 157 40.17 -15.28 -17.29
C LYS A 157 40.31 -15.26 -18.81
N ASP A 158 39.31 -14.72 -19.53
CA ASP A 158 39.27 -14.68 -20.99
C ASP A 158 39.90 -13.37 -21.51
N PRO A 159 41.08 -13.43 -22.18
CA PRO A 159 41.75 -12.23 -22.67
C PRO A 159 40.95 -11.44 -23.71
N GLN A 160 40.07 -12.10 -24.47
CA GLN A 160 39.24 -11.43 -25.47
C GLN A 160 38.16 -10.58 -24.79
N LEU A 161 37.59 -11.06 -23.67
CA LEU A 161 36.62 -10.29 -22.90
C LEU A 161 37.27 -9.12 -22.15
N LEU A 162 38.45 -9.33 -21.57
CA LEU A 162 39.20 -8.28 -20.85
C LEU A 162 39.64 -7.13 -21.77
N SER A 163 39.97 -7.44 -23.04
CA SER A 163 40.33 -6.43 -24.03
C SER A 163 39.12 -5.77 -24.70
N SER A 164 37.92 -6.29 -24.49
CA SER A 164 36.69 -5.76 -25.06
C SER A 164 36.29 -4.44 -24.40
N LYS A 165 36.02 -3.43 -25.23
CA LYS A 165 35.49 -2.13 -24.77
C LYS A 165 33.98 -2.12 -24.84
N SER A 166 33.35 -1.55 -23.82
CA SER A 166 31.91 -1.30 -23.83
C SER A 166 31.55 -0.39 -25.01
N LYS A 167 30.49 -0.75 -25.73
CA LYS A 167 29.90 0.06 -26.80
C LYS A 167 28.43 0.27 -26.47
N GLY A 168 27.96 1.51 -26.59
CA GLY A 168 26.55 1.85 -26.46
C GLY A 168 26.16 2.44 -25.10
N ALA A 169 24.87 2.33 -24.78
CA ALA A 169 24.28 2.95 -23.59
C ALA A 169 24.76 2.28 -22.29
N PRO A 170 24.82 3.04 -21.18
CA PRO A 170 25.10 2.48 -19.85
C PRO A 170 24.22 1.26 -19.55
N ILE A 171 24.81 0.23 -18.94
CA ILE A 171 24.07 -0.96 -18.52
C ILE A 171 23.39 -0.73 -17.16
N GLY A 172 22.26 -1.40 -16.95
CA GLY A 172 21.40 -1.22 -15.78
C GLY A 172 20.13 -0.43 -16.07
N PRO A 173 19.36 -0.10 -15.03
CA PRO A 173 18.14 0.68 -15.13
C PRO A 173 18.36 2.01 -15.85
N GLN A 174 17.49 2.32 -16.80
CA GLN A 174 17.54 3.59 -17.56
C GLN A 174 16.68 4.70 -16.93
N LEU A 175 15.98 4.37 -15.82
CA LEU A 175 15.12 5.32 -15.13
C LEU A 175 15.95 6.24 -14.23
N PRO A 176 15.51 7.50 -14.02
CA PRO A 176 16.12 8.37 -13.02
C PRO A 176 16.10 7.75 -11.63
N ASP A 177 17.14 8.02 -10.84
CA ASP A 177 17.25 7.51 -9.47
C ASP A 177 16.04 7.88 -8.60
N GLU A 178 15.42 9.04 -8.81
CA GLU A 178 14.20 9.46 -8.11
C GLU A 178 13.06 8.48 -8.34
N VAL A 179 12.88 8.04 -9.59
CA VAL A 179 11.82 7.10 -9.98
C VAL A 179 12.12 5.72 -9.39
N ILE A 180 13.37 5.26 -9.50
CA ILE A 180 13.82 3.99 -8.90
C ILE A 180 13.61 4.02 -7.38
N ARG A 181 13.96 5.13 -6.72
CA ARG A 181 13.79 5.31 -5.29
C ARG A 181 12.31 5.30 -4.89
N HIS A 182 11.45 5.98 -5.64
CA HIS A 182 10.00 6.03 -5.40
C HIS A 182 9.35 4.64 -5.48
N ALA A 183 9.78 3.83 -6.45
CA ALA A 183 9.29 2.45 -6.65
C ALA A 183 9.83 1.42 -5.66
N ARG A 184 10.70 1.79 -4.71
CA ARG A 184 11.21 0.84 -3.71
C ARG A 184 10.12 0.44 -2.72
N GLN A 185 10.16 -0.82 -2.28
CA GLN A 185 9.17 -1.36 -1.34
C GLN A 185 9.10 -0.62 0.00
N ASP A 186 10.21 -0.10 0.50
CA ASP A 186 10.22 0.69 1.74
C ASP A 186 9.52 2.04 1.57
N ARG A 187 9.64 2.68 0.39
CA ARG A 187 8.90 3.90 0.06
C ARG A 187 7.42 3.64 -0.15
N VAL A 188 7.06 2.56 -0.82
CA VAL A 188 5.67 2.13 -0.96
C VAL A 188 5.05 1.82 0.40
N LEU A 189 5.77 1.13 1.29
CA LEU A 189 5.30 0.89 2.65
C LEU A 189 5.14 2.20 3.44
N ALA A 190 6.07 3.14 3.32
CA ALA A 190 5.93 4.45 3.96
C ALA A 190 4.67 5.19 3.45
N SER A 191 4.42 5.18 2.15
CA SER A 191 3.19 5.74 1.55
C SER A 191 1.93 5.02 2.06
N PHE A 192 1.95 3.69 2.16
CA PHE A 192 0.85 2.92 2.76
C PHE A 192 0.59 3.34 4.21
N ILE A 193 1.65 3.52 4.99
CA ILE A 193 1.53 3.93 6.39
C ILE A 193 0.91 5.32 6.50
N GLU A 194 1.38 6.29 5.70
CA GLU A 194 0.87 7.67 5.75
C GLU A 194 -0.60 7.77 5.30
N ASN A 195 -0.98 7.01 4.28
CA ASN A 195 -2.27 7.17 3.60
C ASN A 195 -3.36 6.17 4.07
N ILE A 196 -3.02 4.90 4.23
CA ILE A 196 -4.00 3.86 4.58
C ILE A 196 -3.96 3.53 6.06
N TRP A 197 -2.76 3.30 6.60
CA TRP A 197 -2.61 2.79 7.97
C TRP A 197 -3.10 3.79 9.02
N THR A 198 -2.94 5.09 8.78
CA THR A 198 -3.49 6.15 9.63
C THR A 198 -5.01 6.07 9.81
N GLU A 199 -5.73 5.50 8.83
CA GLU A 199 -7.18 5.35 8.82
C GLU A 199 -7.66 3.95 9.26
N VAL A 200 -6.72 3.02 9.53
CA VAL A 200 -7.02 1.59 9.74
C VAL A 200 -7.98 1.34 10.91
N GLY A 201 -8.03 2.24 11.89
CA GLY A 201 -8.95 2.16 13.03
C GLY A 201 -10.42 2.04 12.64
N ARG A 202 -10.82 2.61 11.49
CA ARG A 202 -12.19 2.55 10.95
C ARG A 202 -12.58 1.14 10.48
N CYS A 203 -11.58 0.34 10.12
CA CYS A 203 -11.73 -0.97 9.50
C CYS A 203 -11.38 -2.11 10.48
N ALA A 204 -10.42 -1.87 11.37
CA ALA A 204 -9.84 -2.86 12.29
C ALA A 204 -10.87 -3.58 13.16
N ALA A 205 -11.94 -2.92 13.59
CA ALA A 205 -12.98 -3.56 14.40
C ALA A 205 -13.69 -4.73 13.67
N CYS A 206 -13.75 -4.70 12.33
CA CYS A 206 -14.39 -5.74 11.53
C CYS A 206 -13.39 -6.62 10.76
N HIS A 207 -12.15 -6.16 10.59
CA HIS A 207 -11.17 -6.80 9.70
C HIS A 207 -9.89 -7.25 10.39
N SER A 208 -9.78 -7.09 11.71
CA SER A 208 -8.69 -7.67 12.50
C SER A 208 -9.15 -8.98 13.14
N PRO A 209 -8.37 -10.09 13.04
CA PRO A 209 -8.68 -11.36 13.68
C PRO A 209 -8.88 -11.24 15.20
N ASP A 210 -8.21 -10.26 15.82
CA ASP A 210 -8.30 -10.00 17.25
C ASP A 210 -9.67 -9.43 17.67
N ARG A 211 -10.44 -8.87 16.73
CA ARG A 211 -11.65 -8.08 17.01
C ARG A 211 -12.89 -8.54 16.26
N ASN A 212 -12.75 -9.44 15.28
CA ASN A 212 -13.77 -9.69 14.27
C ASN A 212 -14.41 -11.09 14.34
N GLN A 213 -14.38 -11.77 15.49
CA GLN A 213 -14.84 -13.17 15.61
C GLN A 213 -16.29 -13.36 15.10
N LYS A 214 -17.15 -12.36 15.28
CA LYS A 214 -18.51 -12.35 14.72
C LYS A 214 -18.54 -12.29 13.18
N GLN A 215 -17.65 -11.51 12.58
CA GLN A 215 -17.55 -11.39 11.12
C GLN A 215 -16.98 -12.66 10.52
N VAL A 216 -15.93 -13.22 11.13
CA VAL A 216 -15.35 -14.51 10.71
C VAL A 216 -16.38 -15.63 10.75
N LYS A 217 -17.17 -15.74 11.83
CA LYS A 217 -18.24 -16.75 11.92
C LYS A 217 -19.26 -16.65 10.77
N LYS A 218 -19.54 -15.45 10.28
CA LYS A 218 -20.55 -15.19 9.24
C LYS A 218 -19.99 -15.25 7.82
N HIS A 219 -18.76 -14.81 7.64
CA HIS A 219 -18.20 -14.52 6.33
C HIS A 219 -16.92 -15.31 6.03
N GLY A 220 -16.31 -15.99 7.00
CA GLY A 220 -15.03 -16.71 6.85
C GLY A 220 -13.81 -15.84 7.13
N ASP A 221 -12.62 -16.48 7.16
CA ASP A 221 -11.35 -15.84 7.53
C ASP A 221 -10.87 -14.78 6.54
N GLN A 222 -11.39 -14.76 5.31
CA GLN A 222 -11.03 -13.75 4.30
C GLN A 222 -11.44 -12.32 4.68
N VAL A 223 -12.29 -12.15 5.71
CA VAL A 223 -12.56 -10.82 6.27
C VAL A 223 -11.42 -10.30 7.15
N SER A 224 -10.48 -11.14 7.57
CA SER A 224 -9.39 -10.84 8.51
C SER A 224 -8.11 -10.39 7.81
N TRP A 225 -8.15 -9.26 7.11
CA TRP A 225 -7.02 -8.75 6.34
C TRP A 225 -6.13 -7.73 7.08
N ILE A 226 -6.53 -7.28 8.27
CA ILE A 226 -5.75 -6.32 9.09
C ILE A 226 -4.97 -7.06 10.17
N LYS A 227 -3.65 -7.04 10.08
CA LYS A 227 -2.75 -7.52 11.13
C LYS A 227 -2.35 -6.34 12.02
N LEU A 228 -2.90 -6.27 13.23
CA LEU A 228 -2.64 -5.15 14.13
C LEU A 228 -1.13 -5.02 14.42
N ASN A 229 -0.65 -3.77 14.47
CA ASN A 229 0.76 -3.43 14.68
C ASN A 229 1.73 -3.89 13.58
N ASP A 230 1.23 -4.45 12.48
CA ASP A 230 2.04 -4.87 11.33
C ASP A 230 1.49 -4.30 10.01
N PRO A 231 1.82 -3.03 9.69
CA PRO A 231 1.39 -2.42 8.43
C PRO A 231 1.94 -3.14 7.21
N ARG A 232 3.13 -3.76 7.29
CA ARG A 232 3.73 -4.48 6.16
C ARG A 232 2.94 -5.75 5.87
N ALA A 233 2.65 -6.55 6.88
CA ALA A 233 1.90 -7.78 6.67
C ALA A 233 0.44 -7.51 6.28
N THR A 234 -0.13 -6.37 6.71
CA THR A 234 -1.43 -5.89 6.22
C THR A 234 -1.36 -5.53 4.73
N LEU A 235 -0.35 -4.75 4.31
CA LEU A 235 -0.15 -4.41 2.90
C LEU A 235 0.01 -5.68 2.05
N ASN A 236 0.89 -6.60 2.45
CA ASN A 236 1.13 -7.85 1.72
C ASN A 236 -0.18 -8.63 1.52
N TYR A 237 -0.98 -8.79 2.58
CA TYR A 237 -2.29 -9.44 2.46
C TYR A 237 -3.19 -8.72 1.46
N MET A 238 -3.28 -7.39 1.50
CA MET A 238 -4.12 -6.63 0.57
C MET A 238 -3.76 -6.87 -0.89
N LEU A 239 -2.45 -7.04 -1.16
CA LEU A 239 -1.94 -7.33 -2.50
C LEU A 239 -2.24 -8.77 -2.90
N GLU A 240 -1.96 -9.74 -2.03
CA GLU A 240 -2.22 -11.17 -2.27
C GLU A 240 -3.71 -11.49 -2.46
N ALA A 241 -4.59 -10.74 -1.79
CA ALA A 241 -6.04 -10.91 -1.88
C ALA A 241 -6.69 -10.04 -2.98
N ASP A 242 -5.90 -9.45 -3.88
CA ASP A 242 -6.37 -8.60 -4.99
C ASP A 242 -7.35 -7.50 -4.56
N LEU A 243 -7.14 -6.91 -3.38
CA LEU A 243 -8.02 -5.82 -2.89
C LEU A 243 -7.79 -4.49 -3.64
N ILE A 244 -6.66 -4.38 -4.34
CA ILE A 244 -6.26 -3.25 -5.17
C ILE A 244 -6.30 -3.68 -6.65
N ASN A 245 -7.16 -3.04 -7.43
CA ASN A 245 -7.21 -3.24 -8.86
C ASN A 245 -6.21 -2.30 -9.54
N THR A 246 -5.04 -2.82 -9.91
CA THR A 246 -3.99 -1.99 -10.54
C THR A 246 -4.40 -1.46 -11.90
N LYS A 247 -5.19 -2.20 -12.69
CA LYS A 247 -5.65 -1.75 -14.02
C LYS A 247 -6.69 -0.64 -13.95
N GLN A 248 -7.58 -0.71 -12.96
CA GLN A 248 -8.64 0.26 -12.72
C GLN A 248 -8.67 0.63 -11.23
N PRO A 249 -7.76 1.53 -10.78
CA PRO A 249 -7.58 1.84 -9.34
C PRO A 249 -8.87 2.23 -8.62
N ALA A 250 -9.72 3.03 -9.27
CA ALA A 250 -11.03 3.42 -8.73
C ALA A 250 -11.99 2.23 -8.48
N GLN A 251 -11.76 1.09 -9.14
CA GLN A 251 -12.56 -0.12 -8.97
C GLN A 251 -12.05 -1.06 -7.87
N SER A 252 -11.01 -0.66 -7.13
CA SER A 252 -10.47 -1.42 -6.00
C SER A 252 -11.52 -1.68 -4.93
N LEU A 253 -11.55 -2.90 -4.36
CA LEU A 253 -12.48 -3.25 -3.28
C LEU A 253 -12.26 -2.40 -2.02
N LEU A 254 -11.03 -1.94 -1.80
CA LEU A 254 -10.67 -0.99 -0.74
C LEU A 254 -11.37 0.36 -0.86
N LEU A 255 -11.90 0.72 -2.04
CA LEU A 255 -12.67 1.95 -2.25
C LEU A 255 -14.16 1.65 -2.34
N ARG A 256 -14.53 0.65 -3.16
CA ARG A 256 -15.94 0.39 -3.50
C ARG A 256 -16.75 -0.13 -2.32
N LYS A 257 -16.18 -1.00 -1.47
CA LYS A 257 -16.92 -1.50 -0.29
C LYS A 257 -17.11 -0.35 0.71
N PRO A 258 -16.07 0.38 1.18
CA PRO A 258 -16.23 1.45 2.17
C PRO A 258 -17.16 2.59 1.73
N THR A 259 -17.26 2.85 0.43
CA THR A 259 -18.15 3.86 -0.16
C THR A 259 -19.56 3.34 -0.49
N LEU A 260 -19.83 2.05 -0.27
CA LEU A 260 -21.08 1.34 -0.62
C LEU A 260 -21.41 1.32 -2.13
N GLN A 261 -20.40 1.42 -3.00
CA GLN A 261 -20.58 1.13 -4.43
C GLN A 261 -20.77 -0.37 -4.70
N VAL A 262 -20.41 -1.22 -3.73
CA VAL A 262 -20.77 -2.64 -3.63
C VAL A 262 -21.09 -2.99 -2.19
N GLU A 263 -21.68 -4.15 -1.95
CA GLU A 263 -22.03 -4.59 -0.59
C GLU A 263 -20.77 -4.73 0.31
N HIS A 264 -20.78 -4.02 1.44
CA HIS A 264 -19.73 -4.10 2.47
C HIS A 264 -20.16 -4.91 3.70
N GLY A 265 -21.46 -5.00 4.02
CA GLY A 265 -22.00 -5.61 5.24
C GLY A 265 -21.76 -4.81 6.54
N GLY A 266 -20.64 -4.09 6.63
CA GLY A 266 -20.28 -3.20 7.75
C GLY A 266 -20.73 -1.72 7.63
N GLY A 267 -21.55 -1.39 6.64
CA GLY A 267 -22.01 -0.02 6.34
C GLY A 267 -20.95 0.88 5.71
N GLN A 268 -21.34 2.10 5.37
CA GLN A 268 -20.45 3.11 4.77
C GLN A 268 -19.39 3.56 5.79
N LYS A 269 -18.12 3.58 5.37
CA LYS A 269 -16.97 3.99 6.19
C LYS A 269 -16.35 5.30 5.72
N MET A 270 -16.51 5.63 4.45
CA MET A 270 -16.06 6.86 3.81
C MET A 270 -17.02 7.21 2.66
N VAL A 271 -17.00 8.44 2.19
CA VAL A 271 -17.69 8.92 0.99
C VAL A 271 -16.68 9.43 -0.02
N VAL A 272 -17.04 9.37 -1.31
CA VAL A 272 -16.18 9.93 -2.36
C VAL A 272 -15.90 11.40 -2.05
N GLY A 273 -14.62 11.76 -2.05
CA GLY A 273 -14.16 13.12 -1.81
C GLY A 273 -13.97 13.51 -0.35
N ASP A 274 -14.35 12.66 0.62
CA ASP A 274 -13.86 12.86 1.99
C ASP A 274 -12.36 12.57 2.10
N ARG A 275 -11.76 13.01 3.21
CA ARG A 275 -10.33 12.89 3.46
C ARG A 275 -9.87 11.44 3.44
N SER A 276 -10.60 10.53 4.06
CA SER A 276 -10.23 9.10 4.08
C SER A 276 -10.22 8.52 2.67
N TYR A 277 -11.21 8.85 1.83
CA TYR A 277 -11.24 8.45 0.43
C TYR A 277 -10.07 9.02 -0.36
N LYS A 278 -9.77 10.32 -0.21
CA LYS A 278 -8.61 10.97 -0.85
C LYS A 278 -7.30 10.28 -0.47
N GLN A 279 -7.11 9.96 0.81
CA GLN A 279 -5.93 9.23 1.28
C GLN A 279 -5.82 7.84 0.63
N PHE A 280 -6.93 7.09 0.58
CA PHE A 280 -6.93 5.79 -0.07
C PHE A 280 -6.59 5.89 -1.56
N ARG A 281 -7.17 6.88 -2.27
CA ARG A 281 -6.87 7.14 -3.68
C ARG A 281 -5.40 7.48 -3.90
N ARG A 282 -4.79 8.33 -3.08
CA ARG A 282 -3.37 8.69 -3.18
C ARG A 282 -2.48 7.44 -3.19
N PHE A 283 -2.68 6.52 -2.25
CA PHE A 283 -1.91 5.29 -2.21
C PHE A 283 -2.23 4.34 -3.36
N ILE A 284 -3.51 4.06 -3.61
CA ILE A 284 -3.94 3.08 -4.61
C ILE A 284 -3.55 3.52 -6.03
N ASP A 285 -3.78 4.79 -6.37
CA ASP A 285 -3.45 5.33 -7.69
C ASP A 285 -1.93 5.34 -7.92
N ASP A 286 -1.13 5.73 -6.91
CA ASP A 286 0.34 5.71 -6.97
C ASP A 286 0.91 4.28 -7.06
N TYR A 287 0.45 3.37 -6.19
CA TYR A 287 0.85 1.96 -6.22
C TYR A 287 0.56 1.33 -7.58
N ALA A 288 -0.63 1.58 -8.12
CA ALA A 288 -1.00 1.09 -9.45
C ALA A 288 -0.10 1.67 -10.55
N ALA A 289 0.26 2.95 -10.48
CA ALA A 289 1.17 3.59 -11.42
C ALA A 289 2.60 3.02 -11.34
N ILE A 290 3.10 2.73 -10.14
CA ILE A 290 4.38 2.05 -9.90
C ILE A 290 4.36 0.68 -10.56
N VAL A 291 3.40 -0.18 -10.21
CA VAL A 291 3.32 -1.57 -10.75
C VAL A 291 3.18 -1.59 -12.28
N GLN A 292 2.52 -0.59 -12.86
CA GLN A 292 2.38 -0.45 -14.31
C GLN A 292 3.58 0.24 -15.00
N GLY A 293 4.61 0.64 -14.25
CA GLY A 293 5.77 1.34 -14.81
C GLY A 293 5.43 2.68 -15.46
N LYS A 294 4.40 3.40 -14.97
CA LYS A 294 3.94 4.65 -15.60
C LYS A 294 4.88 5.82 -15.41
N TYR A 295 5.78 5.76 -14.44
CA TYR A 295 6.77 6.80 -14.19
C TYR A 295 8.05 6.52 -14.98
N SER A 296 8.38 7.41 -15.91
CA SER A 296 9.64 7.44 -16.64
C SER A 296 10.53 8.62 -16.24
N GLN A 297 9.97 9.65 -15.59
CA GLN A 297 10.66 10.89 -15.23
C GLN A 297 10.25 11.38 -13.84
N ALA A 298 11.18 12.02 -13.11
CA ALA A 298 10.94 12.52 -11.75
C ALA A 298 9.74 13.49 -11.64
N LYS A 299 9.49 14.31 -12.66
CA LYS A 299 8.35 15.25 -12.69
C LYS A 299 6.97 14.58 -12.76
N GLN A 300 6.90 13.28 -13.07
CA GLN A 300 5.66 12.52 -13.11
C GLN A 300 5.30 11.93 -11.75
N LEU A 301 6.26 11.91 -10.80
CA LEU A 301 6.01 11.39 -9.46
C LEU A 301 4.94 12.24 -8.76
N PRO A 302 4.09 11.62 -7.93
CA PRO A 302 3.08 12.36 -7.19
C PRO A 302 3.75 13.36 -6.27
N LYS A 303 3.19 14.57 -6.19
CA LYS A 303 3.65 15.57 -5.23
C LYS A 303 3.33 15.07 -3.82
N GLN A 304 4.31 15.19 -2.93
CA GLN A 304 4.08 14.92 -1.51
C GLN A 304 3.17 16.01 -0.93
N ASP A 305 2.19 15.61 -0.13
CA ASP A 305 1.34 16.57 0.55
C ASP A 305 2.14 17.42 1.55
N ASN A 306 1.86 18.72 1.55
CA ASN A 306 2.45 19.66 2.50
C ASN A 306 1.86 19.53 3.91
N GLU A 307 0.87 18.67 4.12
CA GLU A 307 0.23 18.41 5.41
C GLU A 307 0.44 16.95 5.82
N VAL A 308 0.78 16.74 7.10
CA VAL A 308 0.72 15.42 7.74
C VAL A 308 -0.51 15.34 8.62
N SER A 309 -1.03 14.13 8.82
CA SER A 309 -2.21 13.97 9.64
C SER A 309 -2.27 12.63 10.37
N VAL A 310 -2.87 12.65 11.55
CA VAL A 310 -3.00 11.50 12.46
C VAL A 310 -4.44 11.44 12.96
N VAL A 311 -5.11 10.31 12.75
CA VAL A 311 -6.46 10.08 13.30
C VAL A 311 -6.38 9.92 14.81
N THR A 312 -7.31 10.54 15.54
CA THR A 312 -7.37 10.46 17.00
C THR A 312 -8.69 9.91 17.51
N ASP A 313 -8.72 9.61 18.80
CA ASP A 313 -9.94 9.32 19.54
C ASP A 313 -10.62 10.61 20.07
N ILE A 314 -10.24 11.80 19.62
CA ILE A 314 -10.93 13.05 19.99
C ILE A 314 -12.19 13.16 19.12
N TRP A 315 -13.35 13.30 19.75
CA TRP A 315 -14.61 13.41 19.03
C TRP A 315 -15.22 14.81 19.13
N LEU A 316 -15.74 15.29 18.00
CA LEU A 316 -16.47 16.54 17.88
C LEU A 316 -17.90 16.26 17.45
N LYS A 317 -18.85 16.95 18.07
CA LYS A 317 -20.27 16.94 17.73
C LYS A 317 -20.71 18.36 17.42
N LEU A 318 -21.34 18.54 16.27
CA LEU A 318 -21.95 19.79 15.85
C LEU A 318 -23.48 19.67 15.93
N GLU A 319 -24.10 20.55 16.71
CA GLU A 319 -25.54 20.55 16.98
C GLU A 319 -26.24 21.67 16.21
N GLY A 320 -27.47 21.41 15.76
CA GLY A 320 -28.29 22.43 15.10
C GLY A 320 -27.93 22.70 13.64
N VAL A 321 -27.35 21.72 12.93
CA VAL A 321 -27.08 21.87 11.49
C VAL A 321 -28.41 22.05 10.73
N PRO A 322 -28.57 23.08 9.88
CA PRO A 322 -29.78 23.29 9.12
C PRO A 322 -30.17 22.09 8.24
N ALA A 323 -31.47 21.75 8.20
CA ALA A 323 -31.98 20.60 7.44
C ALA A 323 -31.71 20.68 5.93
N LYS A 324 -31.55 21.89 5.38
CA LYS A 324 -31.15 22.10 3.97
C LYS A 324 -29.78 21.50 3.62
N PHE A 325 -28.97 21.15 4.62
CA PHE A 325 -27.66 20.53 4.44
C PHE A 325 -27.66 19.02 4.71
N ASP A 326 -28.82 18.39 4.95
CA ASP A 326 -28.90 16.94 5.16
C ASP A 326 -28.23 16.16 4.01
N LYS A 327 -27.47 15.12 4.36
CA LYS A 327 -26.67 14.26 3.47
C LYS A 327 -25.52 14.95 2.73
N GLN A 328 -25.30 16.25 2.90
CA GLN A 328 -24.15 16.93 2.32
C GLN A 328 -22.89 16.65 3.13
N LEU A 329 -21.74 16.61 2.46
CA LEU A 329 -20.44 16.47 3.11
C LEU A 329 -20.09 17.81 3.79
N LEU A 330 -19.91 17.76 5.11
CA LEU A 330 -19.47 18.88 5.92
C LEU A 330 -18.05 18.62 6.42
N GLN A 331 -17.16 19.58 6.18
CA GLN A 331 -15.80 19.64 6.70
C GLN A 331 -15.72 20.69 7.82
N ILE A 332 -15.01 20.37 8.89
CA ILE A 332 -14.67 21.29 9.97
C ILE A 332 -13.15 21.36 10.09
N ASP A 333 -12.59 22.55 9.92
CA ASP A 333 -11.18 22.84 10.17
C ASP A 333 -11.02 23.62 11.47
N LEU A 334 -10.08 23.20 12.32
CA LEU A 334 -9.82 23.78 13.62
C LEU A 334 -8.54 24.60 13.60
N TYR A 335 -8.61 25.81 14.13
CA TYR A 335 -7.48 26.72 14.28
C TYR A 335 -7.31 27.05 15.77
N ARG A 336 -6.09 26.94 16.29
CA ARG A 336 -5.81 27.14 17.72
C ARG A 336 -5.56 28.61 18.01
N ALA A 337 -6.05 29.13 19.14
CA ALA A 337 -5.63 30.44 19.63
C ALA A 337 -4.17 30.43 20.09
N THR A 338 -3.43 31.47 19.73
CA THR A 338 -2.04 31.74 20.10
C THR A 338 -1.92 33.19 20.59
N ASP A 339 -0.77 33.56 21.12
CA ASP A 339 -0.51 34.94 21.54
C ASP A 339 -0.60 35.94 20.36
N ALA A 340 -0.40 35.48 19.13
CA ALA A 340 -0.51 36.26 17.90
C ALA A 340 -1.90 36.19 17.23
N GLY A 341 -2.91 35.63 17.91
CA GLY A 341 -4.24 35.36 17.35
C GLY A 341 -4.41 33.90 16.91
N TRP A 342 -5.25 33.64 15.91
CA TRP A 342 -5.49 32.27 15.41
C TRP A 342 -4.28 31.71 14.66
N SER A 343 -4.02 30.41 14.82
CA SER A 343 -2.96 29.74 14.07
C SER A 343 -3.15 29.93 12.55
N PRO A 344 -2.08 30.18 11.78
CA PRO A 344 -2.21 30.43 10.34
C PRO A 344 -2.55 29.16 9.54
N TYR A 345 -2.41 27.99 10.16
CA TYR A 345 -2.78 26.68 9.61
C TYR A 345 -3.77 25.98 10.54
N ARG A 346 -4.56 25.07 9.96
CA ARG A 346 -5.43 24.19 10.73
C ARG A 346 -4.60 23.18 11.53
N VAL A 347 -4.97 22.95 12.78
CA VAL A 347 -4.31 22.00 13.68
C VAL A 347 -5.07 20.68 13.80
N ALA A 348 -6.31 20.64 13.36
CA ALA A 348 -7.09 19.44 13.16
C ALA A 348 -8.17 19.67 12.11
N THR A 349 -8.65 18.58 11.51
CA THR A 349 -9.75 18.57 10.56
C THR A 349 -10.61 17.34 10.75
N SER A 350 -11.84 17.39 10.26
CA SER A 350 -12.72 16.24 10.15
C SER A 350 -13.79 16.52 9.12
N ASP A 351 -14.14 15.51 8.34
CA ASP A 351 -15.21 15.57 7.36
C ASP A 351 -16.11 14.34 7.44
N ARG A 352 -17.40 14.58 7.23
CA ARG A 352 -18.42 13.54 7.17
C ARG A 352 -19.72 14.07 6.58
N PRO A 353 -20.53 13.23 5.92
CA PRO A 353 -21.90 13.60 5.62
C PRO A 353 -22.64 14.00 6.90
N ILE A 354 -23.52 14.98 6.79
CA ILE A 354 -24.53 15.27 7.82
C ILE A 354 -25.59 14.18 7.71
N PHE A 355 -25.87 13.45 8.79
CA PHE A 355 -26.84 12.35 8.73
C PHE A 355 -27.52 12.07 10.07
N GLY A 356 -28.72 11.50 9.99
CA GLY A 356 -29.47 11.01 11.15
C GLY A 356 -30.43 12.04 11.74
N PRO A 357 -31.15 11.68 12.82
CA PRO A 357 -32.16 12.54 13.43
C PRO A 357 -31.57 13.90 13.83
N LYS A 358 -32.30 14.98 13.54
CA LYS A 358 -31.91 16.37 13.85
C LYS A 358 -30.65 16.85 13.11
N ASN A 359 -30.35 16.29 11.93
CA ASN A 359 -29.21 16.67 11.08
C ASN A 359 -27.89 16.66 11.87
N LEU A 360 -27.68 15.56 12.58
CA LEU A 360 -26.52 15.43 13.45
C LEU A 360 -25.25 15.31 12.61
N TRP A 361 -24.24 16.09 12.97
CA TRP A 361 -22.87 15.85 12.52
C TRP A 361 -22.00 15.52 13.73
N GLN A 362 -21.32 14.38 13.68
CA GLN A 362 -20.36 13.98 14.71
C GLN A 362 -19.31 13.03 14.16
N HIS A 363 -18.06 13.25 14.53
CA HIS A 363 -16.95 12.45 14.04
C HIS A 363 -15.69 12.61 14.89
N SER A 364 -14.73 11.71 14.70
CA SER A 364 -13.39 11.88 15.26
C SER A 364 -12.60 12.94 14.49
N LEU A 365 -11.72 13.63 15.18
CA LEU A 365 -10.78 14.59 14.59
C LEU A 365 -9.51 13.88 14.15
N SER A 366 -9.02 14.27 12.98
CA SER A 366 -7.64 14.02 12.57
C SER A 366 -6.82 15.25 12.87
N LEU A 367 -5.74 15.11 13.64
CA LEU A 367 -4.80 16.22 13.83
C LEU A 367 -4.07 16.46 12.52
N THR A 368 -3.71 17.71 12.26
CA THR A 368 -3.01 18.14 11.06
C THR A 368 -1.85 19.06 11.40
N ALA A 369 -0.83 19.05 10.56
CA ALA A 369 0.31 19.95 10.65
C ALA A 369 0.96 20.17 9.29
N PRO A 370 1.50 21.36 8.99
CA PRO A 370 2.43 21.52 7.88
C PRO A 370 3.62 20.56 8.04
N ARG A 371 3.99 19.81 7.00
CA ARG A 371 4.94 18.69 7.07
C ARG A 371 6.29 19.10 7.65
N ASP A 372 6.75 20.30 7.32
CA ASP A 372 8.05 20.83 7.75
C ASP A 372 7.99 21.57 9.11
N SER A 373 6.82 21.59 9.76
CA SER A 373 6.67 22.24 11.06
C SER A 373 7.15 21.37 12.22
N LYS A 374 7.57 22.01 13.31
CA LYS A 374 7.83 21.32 14.59
C LYS A 374 6.60 20.53 15.07
N TRP A 375 5.40 21.04 14.80
CA TRP A 375 4.14 20.36 15.15
C TRP A 375 3.99 19.01 14.43
N ALA A 376 4.41 18.89 13.16
CA ALA A 376 4.36 17.63 12.42
C ALA A 376 5.21 16.51 13.04
N GLN A 377 6.34 16.86 13.67
CA GLN A 377 7.20 15.89 14.37
C GLN A 377 6.56 15.42 15.69
N GLU A 378 5.78 16.30 16.32
CA GLU A 378 5.21 16.10 17.64
C GLU A 378 3.80 15.46 17.62
N ILE A 379 3.07 15.60 16.52
CA ILE A 379 1.65 15.23 16.40
C ILE A 379 1.38 13.73 16.63
N LYS A 380 2.38 12.86 16.42
CA LYS A 380 2.24 11.40 16.51
C LYS A 380 1.88 10.88 17.90
N ASN A 381 2.20 11.64 18.95
CA ASN A 381 2.04 11.23 20.35
C ASN A 381 1.01 12.07 21.12
N LYS A 382 0.34 13.04 20.48
CA LYS A 382 -0.30 14.17 21.17
C LYS A 382 -1.81 14.24 20.95
N GLN A 383 -2.50 14.69 21.99
CA GLN A 383 -3.87 15.20 21.94
C GLN A 383 -3.83 16.69 21.59
N LEU A 384 -4.95 17.27 21.16
CA LEU A 384 -5.06 18.74 21.09
C LEU A 384 -4.90 19.32 22.50
N PRO A 385 -4.03 20.33 22.71
CA PRO A 385 -3.90 20.96 24.01
C PRO A 385 -5.19 21.66 24.41
N PRO A 386 -5.55 21.72 25.71
CA PRO A 386 -6.66 22.54 26.16
C PRO A 386 -6.52 24.00 25.72
N GLY A 387 -7.65 24.67 25.46
CA GLY A 387 -7.68 26.09 25.15
C GLY A 387 -8.79 26.49 24.18
N ARG A 388 -8.65 27.68 23.60
CA ARG A 388 -9.59 28.26 22.63
C ARG A 388 -9.27 27.83 21.20
N TYR A 389 -10.32 27.54 20.45
CA TYR A 389 -10.26 27.07 19.06
C TYR A 389 -11.33 27.75 18.22
N LEU A 390 -10.98 28.11 16.99
CA LEU A 390 -11.89 28.55 15.95
C LEU A 390 -12.18 27.37 15.02
N LEU A 391 -13.45 27.03 14.87
CA LEU A 391 -13.92 26.03 13.92
C LEU A 391 -14.42 26.77 12.68
N LYS A 392 -13.87 26.46 11.51
CA LYS A 392 -14.39 26.91 10.21
C LYS A 392 -15.15 25.77 9.54
N LEU A 393 -16.37 26.05 9.08
CA LEU A 393 -17.29 25.05 8.54
C LEU A 393 -17.46 25.24 7.04
N TYR A 394 -17.30 24.16 6.29
CA TYR A 394 -17.47 24.12 4.84
C TYR A 394 -18.45 23.02 4.46
N ILE A 395 -19.32 23.28 3.48
CA ILE A 395 -20.32 22.32 3.00
C ILE A 395 -20.25 22.22 1.48
N ASP A 396 -20.12 20.98 0.99
CA ASP A 396 -20.14 20.69 -0.45
C ASP A 396 -21.56 20.77 -1.02
N ARG A 397 -22.06 22.01 -1.19
CA ARG A 397 -23.44 22.27 -1.66
C ARG A 397 -23.68 21.85 -3.11
N ARG A 398 -22.61 21.74 -3.91
CA ARG A 398 -22.66 21.48 -5.35
C ARG A 398 -22.25 20.05 -5.72
N GLY A 399 -21.87 19.23 -4.74
CA GLY A 399 -21.33 17.89 -4.99
C GLY A 399 -19.99 17.94 -5.74
N LYS A 400 -19.22 19.02 -5.56
CA LYS A 400 -17.91 19.25 -6.17
C LYS A 400 -16.96 18.08 -5.88
N LEU A 401 -16.96 17.56 -4.66
CA LEU A 401 -16.08 16.48 -4.23
C LEU A 401 -16.49 15.11 -4.77
N GLN A 402 -17.77 14.93 -5.12
CA GLN A 402 -18.24 13.73 -5.82
C GLN A 402 -17.86 13.75 -7.29
N GLN A 403 -17.89 14.92 -7.93
CA GLN A 403 -17.52 15.13 -9.33
C GLN A 403 -16.01 15.05 -9.53
N ASP A 404 -15.26 15.68 -8.62
CA ASP A 404 -13.81 15.68 -8.60
C ASP A 404 -13.33 15.46 -7.16
N TYR A 405 -12.92 14.23 -6.85
CA TYR A 405 -12.41 13.89 -5.52
C TYR A 405 -11.07 14.57 -5.19
N THR A 406 -10.39 15.18 -6.17
CA THR A 406 -9.14 15.93 -5.94
C THR A 406 -9.39 17.39 -5.60
N ALA A 407 -10.63 17.87 -5.78
CA ALA A 407 -11.02 19.22 -5.40
C ALA A 407 -10.94 19.41 -3.87
N GLU A 408 -10.74 20.65 -3.46
CA GLU A 408 -10.83 21.07 -2.05
C GLU A 408 -12.03 22.00 -1.86
N LEU A 409 -12.62 21.96 -0.66
CA LEU A 409 -13.60 22.97 -0.25
C LEU A 409 -12.87 24.28 0.06
N ASN A 410 -13.47 25.39 -0.34
CA ASN A 410 -12.86 26.71 -0.24
C ASN A 410 -13.86 27.76 0.27
N ASP A 411 -13.53 29.04 0.13
CA ASP A 411 -14.36 30.15 0.60
C ASP A 411 -15.77 30.16 -0.02
N GLU A 412 -15.97 29.59 -1.22
CA GLU A 412 -17.32 29.43 -1.82
C GLU A 412 -18.17 28.39 -1.09
N ASP A 413 -17.53 27.47 -0.38
CA ASP A 413 -18.17 26.39 0.37
C ASP A 413 -18.30 26.74 1.87
N PHE A 414 -17.73 27.85 2.31
CA PHE A 414 -17.77 28.33 3.69
C PHE A 414 -19.21 28.70 4.10
N VAL A 415 -19.64 28.19 5.25
CA VAL A 415 -21.01 28.42 5.78
C VAL A 415 -21.03 29.06 7.16
N GLY A 416 -19.86 29.29 7.76
CA GLY A 416 -19.74 29.99 9.03
C GLY A 416 -18.60 29.46 9.90
N GLN A 417 -18.46 30.07 11.08
CA GLN A 417 -17.43 29.72 12.05
C GLN A 417 -17.97 29.79 13.47
N VAL A 418 -17.35 29.05 14.40
CA VAL A 418 -17.69 29.07 15.82
C VAL A 418 -16.44 29.00 16.67
N GLU A 419 -16.39 29.80 17.73
CA GLU A 419 -15.34 29.71 18.74
C GLU A 419 -15.77 28.78 19.87
N ILE A 420 -14.85 27.94 20.33
CA ILE A 420 -15.06 27.06 21.48
C ILE A 420 -13.84 27.07 22.39
N GLU A 421 -14.07 26.76 23.65
CA GLU A 421 -13.02 26.38 24.59
C GLU A 421 -13.18 24.89 24.94
N SER A 422 -12.10 24.12 24.82
CA SER A 422 -12.17 22.66 24.99
C SER A 422 -10.94 22.12 25.69
N ARG A 423 -11.13 21.02 26.43
CA ARG A 423 -10.06 20.20 27.01
C ARG A 423 -9.72 18.96 26.15
N TRP A 424 -10.44 18.76 25.05
CA TRP A 424 -10.21 17.69 24.06
C TRP A 424 -10.03 16.28 24.64
N ARG A 425 -10.94 15.88 25.53
CA ARG A 425 -10.91 14.54 26.12
C ARG A 425 -11.13 13.47 25.05
N PRO A 426 -10.33 12.41 25.00
CA PRO A 426 -10.55 11.31 24.05
C PRO A 426 -11.76 10.48 24.44
N GLY A 427 -12.34 9.80 23.45
CA GLY A 427 -13.43 8.85 23.60
C GLY A 427 -14.80 9.41 23.19
N TYR A 428 -15.62 8.52 22.62
CA TYR A 428 -16.96 8.86 22.15
C TYR A 428 -17.86 9.45 23.25
N GLY A 429 -17.75 8.97 24.49
CA GLY A 429 -18.52 9.47 25.63
C GLY A 429 -18.13 10.87 26.11
N ALA A 430 -17.00 11.42 25.63
CA ALA A 430 -16.45 12.70 26.07
C ALA A 430 -16.39 13.72 24.92
N MET A 431 -17.28 13.59 23.93
CA MET A 431 -17.40 14.47 22.77
C MET A 431 -17.42 15.96 23.16
N THR A 432 -16.54 16.73 22.54
CA THR A 432 -16.66 18.19 22.50
C THR A 432 -17.88 18.55 21.66
N LYS A 433 -18.73 19.44 22.17
CA LYS A 433 -19.95 19.90 21.48
C LYS A 433 -19.79 21.35 21.05
N ALA A 434 -20.19 21.64 19.81
CA ALA A 434 -20.32 22.99 19.28
C ALA A 434 -21.72 23.16 18.68
N LYS A 435 -22.23 24.40 18.64
CA LYS A 435 -23.47 24.74 17.92
C LYS A 435 -23.12 25.24 16.53
N PHE A 436 -23.91 24.87 15.53
CA PHE A 436 -23.84 25.44 14.21
C PHE A 436 -24.10 26.95 14.30
N PRO A 437 -23.29 27.81 13.64
CA PRO A 437 -23.47 29.25 13.69
C PRO A 437 -24.83 29.62 13.11
N THR A 438 -25.61 30.38 13.88
CA THR A 438 -26.86 30.95 13.37
C THR A 438 -26.51 32.20 12.55
N PRO A 439 -27.12 32.42 11.38
CA PRO A 439 -26.88 33.61 10.57
C PRO A 439 -27.05 34.92 11.33
#